data_AF-A0A7S0UH51-F1
#
_entry.id   AF-A0A7S0UH51-F1
#
_cell.length_a   1.000
_cell.length_b   1.000
_cell.length_c   1.000
_cell.angle_alpha   90.00
_cell.angle_beta   90.00
_cell.angle_gamma   90.00
#
_symmetry.space_group_name_H-M   'P 1'
#
loop_
_entity.id
_entity.type
_entity.pdbx_description
1 polymer ?
#
loop_
_entity_poly.entity_id
_entity_poly.type
_entity_poly.pdbx_seq_one_letter_code
_entity_poly.pdbx_strand_id
1 'polypeptide(L)'
;SAFDPGGPGKAPVTIGGKLFMIGHWLFVVIIAASYTGAIGPYLSDTSSTPFISGVDSLYGGAFSVAVRGPTFDSNVDAPKYLGVHKGGNSNKEVEPSSQWKYLQAVMRSDQAAKFQLVSTQRMESRFKDGTTPLIYSKDTDPCRVSGAVLGAYDLVMCGKDDGADALIADAPSAFYELNRRYNETKDCRLLAAGSQFAPSGFGMGFPKTSPFVDPVSYAVQEAASRARVAELKEEYM
;
A
#
# COMPACT_ATOMS: atom_id res chain seq x y z
N SER A 1 20.07 -64.26 -20.82
CA SER A 1 19.24 -63.09 -21.17
C SER A 1 18.01 -63.04 -20.25
N ALA A 2 18.14 -62.52 -19.03
CA ALA A 2 17.06 -62.50 -18.03
C ALA A 2 16.40 -61.12 -17.86
N PHE A 3 16.98 -60.06 -18.45
CA PHE A 3 16.47 -58.70 -18.43
C PHE A 3 16.51 -58.13 -19.84
N ASP A 4 15.58 -58.57 -20.69
CA ASP A 4 15.19 -57.80 -21.86
C ASP A 4 13.83 -57.16 -21.53
N PRO A 5 13.78 -55.87 -21.16
CA PRO A 5 12.52 -55.20 -20.83
C PRO A 5 11.59 -55.04 -22.04
N GLY A 6 11.97 -55.52 -23.23
CA GLY A 6 11.20 -55.35 -24.45
C GLY A 6 11.35 -53.92 -24.97
N GLY A 7 11.73 -53.79 -26.24
CA GLY A 7 11.79 -52.49 -26.90
C GLY A 7 10.43 -51.76 -26.95
N PRO A 8 10.43 -50.46 -27.32
CA PRO A 8 9.22 -49.66 -27.39
C PRO A 8 8.13 -50.37 -28.23
N GLY A 9 6.95 -50.59 -27.63
CA GLY A 9 5.82 -51.26 -28.29
C GLY A 9 5.67 -52.77 -28.02
N LYS A 10 6.50 -53.38 -27.17
CA LYS A 10 6.34 -54.79 -26.74
C LYS A 10 6.14 -54.90 -25.23
N ALA A 11 5.29 -55.84 -24.79
CA ALA A 11 5.06 -56.13 -23.38
C ALA A 11 6.11 -57.13 -22.84
N PRO A 12 6.49 -57.06 -21.55
CA PRO A 12 7.45 -57.99 -20.96
C PRO A 12 6.89 -59.42 -20.96
N VAL A 13 7.65 -60.35 -21.54
CA VAL A 13 7.26 -61.77 -21.64
C VAL A 13 7.72 -62.56 -20.41
N THR A 14 8.79 -62.13 -19.75
CA THR A 14 9.37 -62.80 -18.57
C THR A 14 8.69 -62.38 -17.27
N ILE A 15 8.65 -63.27 -16.28
CA ILE A 15 8.08 -62.98 -14.94
C ILE A 15 8.83 -61.82 -14.28
N GLY A 16 10.17 -61.79 -14.40
CA GLY A 16 11.00 -60.70 -13.87
C GLY A 16 10.70 -59.35 -14.53
N GLY A 17 10.51 -59.32 -15.86
CA GLY A 17 10.12 -58.10 -16.57
C GLY A 17 8.71 -57.62 -16.20
N LYS A 18 7.77 -58.55 -15.96
CA LYS A 18 6.41 -58.22 -15.49
C LYS A 18 6.44 -57.60 -14.08
N LEU A 19 7.19 -58.17 -13.15
CA LEU A 19 7.35 -57.63 -11.79
C LEU A 19 8.01 -56.23 -11.81
N PHE A 20 9.03 -56.04 -12.64
CA PHE A 20 9.66 -54.74 -12.82
C PHE A 20 8.68 -53.70 -13.39
N MET A 21 7.91 -54.06 -14.42
CA MET A 21 6.94 -53.14 -15.02
C MET A 21 5.80 -52.78 -14.07
N ILE A 22 5.34 -53.71 -13.23
CA ILE A 22 4.34 -53.40 -12.18
C ILE A 22 4.91 -52.38 -11.19
N GLY A 23 6.15 -52.58 -10.72
CA GLY A 23 6.82 -51.63 -9.82
C GLY A 23 7.05 -50.27 -10.48
N HIS A 24 7.45 -50.24 -11.74
CA HIS A 24 7.66 -49.02 -12.51
C HIS A 24 6.35 -48.24 -12.73
N TRP A 25 5.27 -48.93 -13.11
CA TRP A 25 3.96 -48.29 -13.27
C TRP A 25 3.42 -47.75 -11.96
N LEU A 26 3.54 -48.51 -10.87
CA LEU A 26 3.16 -48.03 -9.54
C LEU A 26 3.96 -46.78 -9.16
N PHE A 27 5.28 -46.77 -9.42
CA PHE A 27 6.13 -45.62 -9.16
C PHE A 27 5.73 -44.39 -10.00
N VAL A 28 5.47 -44.55 -11.30
CA VAL A 28 5.04 -43.45 -12.18
C VAL A 28 3.70 -42.87 -11.71
N VAL A 29 2.74 -43.71 -11.34
CA VAL A 29 1.44 -43.27 -10.80
C VAL A 29 1.62 -42.49 -9.50
N ILE A 30 2.47 -42.98 -8.58
CA ILE A 30 2.77 -42.28 -7.32
C ILE A 30 3.43 -40.92 -7.58
N ILE A 31 4.40 -40.84 -8.50
CA ILE A 31 5.06 -39.57 -8.84
C ILE A 31 4.07 -38.59 -9.48
N ALA A 32 3.26 -39.04 -10.43
CA ALA A 32 2.24 -38.20 -11.07
C ALA A 32 1.19 -37.71 -10.05
N ALA A 33 0.70 -38.59 -9.18
CA ALA A 33 -0.25 -38.25 -8.13
C ALA A 33 0.35 -37.26 -7.12
N SER A 34 1.61 -37.46 -6.72
CA SER A 34 2.32 -36.56 -5.79
C SER A 34 2.56 -35.18 -6.40
N TYR A 35 2.90 -35.13 -7.70
CA TYR A 35 3.03 -33.87 -8.43
C TYR A 35 1.71 -33.09 -8.50
N THR A 36 0.62 -33.77 -8.86
CA THR A 36 -0.72 -33.14 -8.86
C THR A 36 -1.20 -32.76 -7.46
N GLY A 37 -0.88 -33.58 -6.45
CA GLY A 37 -1.23 -33.33 -5.05
C GLY A 37 -0.42 -32.19 -4.42
N ALA A 38 0.78 -31.90 -4.93
CA ALA A 38 1.58 -30.74 -4.52
C ALA A 38 1.12 -29.46 -5.25
N ILE A 39 0.86 -29.54 -6.56
CA ILE A 39 0.48 -28.37 -7.37
C ILE A 39 -0.93 -27.88 -7.08
N GLY A 40 -1.88 -28.78 -6.80
CA GLY A 40 -3.26 -28.41 -6.48
C GLY A 40 -3.34 -27.35 -5.37
N PRO A 41 -2.72 -27.60 -4.19
CA PRO A 41 -2.57 -26.63 -3.13
C PRO A 41 -1.93 -25.31 -3.59
N TYR A 42 -0.79 -25.34 -4.30
CA TYR A 42 -0.14 -24.12 -4.80
C TYR A 42 -0.99 -23.29 -5.76
N LEU A 43 -1.83 -23.92 -6.60
CA LEU A 43 -2.72 -23.21 -7.52
C LEU A 43 -4.00 -22.72 -6.83
N SER A 44 -4.44 -23.40 -5.78
CA SER A 44 -5.60 -23.00 -4.97
C SER A 44 -5.26 -21.99 -3.88
N ASP A 45 -3.97 -21.87 -3.52
CA ASP A 45 -3.51 -20.99 -2.47
C ASP A 45 -3.32 -19.57 -3.02
N THR A 46 -4.39 -18.78 -2.96
CA THR A 46 -4.33 -17.32 -3.07
C THR A 46 -4.07 -16.64 -1.72
N SER A 47 -3.82 -17.40 -0.64
CA SER A 47 -3.75 -16.91 0.73
C SER A 47 -2.34 -16.49 1.19
N SER A 48 -1.31 -16.65 0.35
CA SER A 48 0.08 -16.40 0.74
C SER A 48 0.63 -15.02 0.37
N THR A 49 -0.08 -14.17 -0.38
CA THR A 49 0.38 -12.79 -0.60
C THR A 49 -0.05 -11.92 0.59
N PRO A 50 0.89 -11.41 1.40
CA PRO A 50 0.55 -10.52 2.49
C PRO A 50 -0.17 -9.32 1.89
N PHE A 51 -1.36 -9.01 2.39
CA PHE A 51 -2.17 -7.90 1.93
C PHE A 51 -2.43 -6.92 3.07
N ILE A 52 -2.57 -5.65 2.71
CA ILE A 52 -2.83 -4.58 3.66
C ILE A 52 -4.32 -4.56 3.95
N SER A 53 -4.71 -5.09 5.10
CA SER A 53 -6.11 -5.08 5.58
C SER A 53 -6.46 -3.87 6.43
N GLY A 54 -5.45 -3.14 6.89
CA GLY A 54 -5.58 -1.98 7.77
C GLY A 54 -4.26 -1.61 8.41
N VAL A 55 -4.29 -0.66 9.35
CA VAL A 55 -3.07 -0.10 9.96
C VAL A 55 -2.27 -1.14 10.76
N ASP A 56 -2.92 -2.12 11.37
CA ASP A 56 -2.25 -3.18 12.14
C ASP A 56 -1.29 -4.02 11.27
N SER A 57 -1.62 -4.20 9.99
CA SER A 57 -0.74 -4.91 9.04
C SER A 57 0.58 -4.18 8.78
N LEU A 58 0.64 -2.87 9.08
CA LEU A 58 1.83 -2.04 8.94
C LEU A 58 2.75 -2.14 10.17
N TYR A 59 2.26 -2.59 11.33
CA TYR A 59 3.01 -2.65 12.58
C TYR A 59 4.17 -3.65 12.53
N GLY A 60 4.02 -4.71 11.74
CA GLY A 60 5.05 -5.75 11.57
C GLY A 60 6.24 -5.33 10.71
N GLY A 61 6.19 -4.15 10.08
CA GLY A 61 7.26 -3.65 9.21
C GLY A 61 7.45 -4.46 7.94
N ALA A 62 6.44 -5.24 7.53
CA ALA A 62 6.41 -5.96 6.26
C ALA A 62 6.17 -5.02 5.08
N PHE A 63 5.46 -3.91 5.31
CA PHE A 63 5.08 -2.93 4.30
C PHE A 63 5.68 -1.55 4.61
N SER A 64 6.01 -0.84 3.55
CA SER A 64 6.46 0.55 3.56
C SER A 64 5.29 1.52 3.45
N VAL A 65 5.38 2.63 4.18
CA VAL A 65 4.32 3.62 4.32
C VAL A 65 4.85 4.98 3.89
N ALA A 66 4.23 5.56 2.86
CA ALA A 66 4.41 6.94 2.46
C ALA A 66 3.77 7.87 3.49
N VAL A 67 4.54 8.84 3.98
CA VAL A 67 4.05 9.88 4.88
C VAL A 67 4.73 11.21 4.59
N ARG A 68 3.96 12.29 4.68
CA ARG A 68 4.54 13.64 4.62
C ARG A 68 5.25 13.94 5.93
N GLY A 69 6.54 14.21 5.85
CA GLY A 69 7.34 14.51 7.03
C GLY A 69 8.81 14.57 6.70
N PRO A 70 9.66 14.93 7.66
CA PRO A 70 11.08 15.13 7.40
C PRO A 70 11.77 13.84 6.99
N THR A 71 12.86 13.97 6.22
CA THR A 71 13.78 12.85 5.99
C THR A 71 14.78 12.73 7.14
N PHE A 72 15.19 11.50 7.44
CA PHE A 72 16.18 11.21 8.48
C PHE A 72 17.42 10.60 7.85
N ASP A 73 18.56 11.18 8.17
CA ASP A 73 19.86 10.76 7.68
C ASP A 73 20.30 9.53 8.47
N SER A 74 20.66 8.43 7.80
CA SER A 74 21.16 7.21 8.44
C SER A 74 22.47 7.43 9.21
N ASN A 75 23.15 8.57 8.99
CA ASN A 75 24.42 8.92 9.60
C ASN A 75 24.29 9.82 10.84
N VAL A 76 23.06 10.17 11.25
CA VAL A 76 22.77 10.92 12.48
C VAL A 76 21.95 10.01 13.39
N ASP A 77 22.23 10.02 14.70
CA ASP A 77 21.48 9.21 15.67
C ASP A 77 19.98 9.39 15.45
N ALA A 78 19.32 8.35 14.95
CA ALA A 78 17.91 8.41 14.65
C ALA A 78 17.14 8.69 15.95
N PRO A 79 16.27 9.71 16.00
CA PRO A 79 15.34 9.85 17.11
C PRO A 79 14.66 8.51 17.43
N LYS A 80 14.55 8.20 18.72
CA LYS A 80 14.24 6.87 19.28
C LYS A 80 13.00 6.15 18.69
N TYR A 81 12.11 6.85 17.98
CA TYR A 81 10.80 6.36 17.53
C TYR A 81 10.46 6.75 16.09
N LEU A 82 11.37 6.51 15.14
CA LEU A 82 11.19 6.91 13.73
C LEU A 82 10.96 5.76 12.76
N GLY A 83 10.96 4.52 13.22
CA GLY A 83 10.90 3.37 12.34
C GLY A 83 12.16 3.24 11.48
N VAL A 84 12.05 2.49 10.40
CA VAL A 84 13.14 2.27 9.42
C VAL A 84 12.90 3.19 8.23
N HIS A 85 13.77 4.17 8.02
CA HIS A 85 13.70 5.03 6.85
C HIS A 85 14.12 4.25 5.59
N LYS A 86 13.21 4.18 4.60
CA LYS A 86 13.44 3.47 3.33
C LYS A 86 13.78 4.39 2.16
N GLY A 87 13.81 5.70 2.40
CA GLY A 87 14.07 6.71 1.37
C GLY A 87 12.86 7.62 1.14
N GLY A 88 12.80 8.20 -0.05
CA GLY A 88 11.82 9.20 -0.45
C GLY A 88 12.46 10.53 -0.83
N ASN A 89 11.63 11.54 -1.07
CA ASN A 89 12.07 12.83 -1.60
C ASN A 89 12.00 13.98 -0.59
N SER A 90 11.72 13.69 0.68
CA SER A 90 11.66 14.70 1.73
C SER A 90 13.02 15.29 2.10
N ASN A 91 13.00 16.43 2.79
CA ASN A 91 14.19 17.07 3.36
C ASN A 91 14.01 17.26 4.89
N LYS A 92 15.05 17.74 5.58
CA LYS A 92 15.05 17.89 7.05
C LYS A 92 14.15 19.03 7.56
N GLU A 93 13.75 19.95 6.68
CA GLU A 93 12.97 21.16 7.00
C GLU A 93 11.45 20.94 6.89
N VAL A 94 11.02 19.83 6.26
CA VAL A 94 9.60 19.52 6.10
C VAL A 94 8.96 19.28 7.47
N GLU A 95 7.92 20.05 7.77
CA GLU A 95 7.16 19.85 8.99
C GLU A 95 6.46 18.47 9.02
N PRO A 96 6.52 17.75 10.14
CA PRO A 96 5.86 16.45 10.29
C PRO A 96 4.33 16.56 10.16
N SER A 97 3.72 15.74 9.30
CA SER A 97 2.27 15.65 9.20
C SER A 97 1.62 15.04 10.45
N SER A 98 0.28 15.11 10.54
CA SER A 98 -0.49 14.41 11.58
C SER A 98 -0.26 12.90 11.51
N GLN A 99 -0.20 12.32 10.31
CA GLN A 99 0.06 10.89 10.09
C GLN A 99 1.47 10.52 10.54
N TRP A 100 2.47 11.37 10.27
CA TRP A 100 3.81 11.19 10.80
C TRP A 100 3.83 11.15 12.34
N LYS A 101 3.15 12.11 12.99
CA LYS A 101 3.07 12.19 14.46
C LYS A 101 2.33 10.99 15.06
N TYR A 102 1.30 10.50 14.38
CA TYR A 102 0.58 9.30 14.77
C TYR A 102 1.51 8.07 14.78
N LEU A 103 2.27 7.84 13.70
CA LEU A 103 3.22 6.72 13.63
C LEU A 103 4.28 6.78 14.74
N GLN A 104 4.80 7.98 15.03
CA GLN A 104 5.70 8.17 16.18
C GLN A 104 5.03 7.86 17.52
N ALA A 105 3.77 8.26 17.71
CA ALA A 105 3.04 7.99 18.94
C ALA A 105 2.81 6.48 19.14
N VAL A 106 2.49 5.75 18.08
CA VAL A 106 2.35 4.29 18.12
C VAL A 106 3.68 3.63 18.50
N MET A 107 4.78 3.97 17.84
CA MET A 107 6.11 3.42 18.18
C MET A 107 6.59 3.79 19.60
N ARG A 108 6.13 4.91 20.15
CA ARG A 108 6.40 5.31 21.54
C ARG A 108 5.63 4.45 22.53
N SER A 109 4.38 4.11 22.20
CA SER A 109 3.49 3.33 23.06
C SER A 109 3.77 1.84 22.99
N ASP A 110 4.15 1.33 21.81
CA ASP A 110 4.43 -0.07 21.56
C ASP A 110 5.82 -0.23 20.93
N GLN A 111 6.75 -0.82 21.69
CA GLN A 111 8.12 -1.06 21.24
C GLN A 111 8.23 -2.20 20.22
N ALA A 112 7.17 -3.01 20.05
CA ALA A 112 7.12 -4.04 19.02
C ALA A 112 6.75 -3.47 17.65
N ALA A 113 6.07 -2.32 17.60
CA ALA A 113 5.67 -1.69 16.35
C ALA A 113 6.89 -1.15 15.58
N LYS A 114 7.06 -1.62 14.34
CA LYS A 114 8.14 -1.21 13.45
C LYS A 114 7.55 -0.80 12.11
N PHE A 115 7.57 0.49 11.80
CA PHE A 115 7.14 0.98 10.49
C PHE A 115 8.34 1.14 9.56
N GLN A 116 8.16 0.79 8.28
CA GLN A 116 9.07 1.22 7.23
C GLN A 116 8.53 2.51 6.62
N LEU A 117 9.28 3.62 6.71
CA LEU A 117 8.80 4.94 6.31
C LEU A 117 9.46 5.42 5.03
N VAL A 118 8.63 5.82 4.07
CA VAL A 118 9.03 6.58 2.88
C VAL A 118 8.55 8.02 3.08
N SER A 119 9.48 8.96 3.20
CA SER A 119 9.12 10.34 3.50
C SER A 119 8.98 11.17 2.22
N THR A 120 7.91 11.98 2.17
CA THR A 120 7.69 12.91 1.06
C THR A 120 7.52 14.34 1.53
N GLN A 121 7.89 15.29 0.67
CA GLN A 121 7.68 16.72 0.94
C GLN A 121 6.19 17.09 0.87
N ARG A 122 5.44 16.43 -0.02
CA ARG A 122 4.13 16.87 -0.50
C ARG A 122 3.20 15.68 -0.74
N MET A 123 1.90 15.95 -0.71
CA MET A 123 0.92 14.94 -1.09
C MET A 123 0.76 14.88 -2.61
N GLU A 124 0.92 16.02 -3.28
CA GLU A 124 0.83 16.17 -4.73
C GLU A 124 2.19 15.99 -5.44
N SER A 125 2.17 15.36 -6.61
CA SER A 125 3.34 15.29 -7.49
C SER A 125 3.57 16.60 -8.23
N ARG A 126 4.83 16.87 -8.59
CA ARG A 126 5.25 18.06 -9.35
C ARG A 126 6.35 17.73 -10.34
N PHE A 127 6.51 18.58 -11.35
CA PHE A 127 7.72 18.56 -12.18
C PHE A 127 8.94 19.05 -11.38
N LYS A 128 10.15 18.76 -11.87
CA LYS A 128 11.42 19.13 -11.23
C LYS A 128 11.59 20.65 -11.02
N ASP A 129 10.90 21.45 -11.82
CA ASP A 129 10.85 22.91 -11.70
C ASP A 129 10.08 23.39 -10.46
N GLY A 130 9.31 22.50 -9.81
CA GLY A 130 8.58 22.75 -8.57
C GLY A 130 7.32 23.59 -8.72
N THR A 131 7.04 24.16 -9.90
CA THR A 131 5.95 25.13 -10.09
C THR A 131 4.67 24.46 -10.56
N THR A 132 4.77 23.45 -11.43
CA THR A 132 3.61 22.83 -12.07
C THR A 132 3.19 21.55 -11.35
N PRO A 133 1.95 21.46 -10.84
CA PRO A 133 1.43 20.22 -10.28
C PRO A 133 1.28 19.18 -11.38
N LEU A 134 1.72 17.97 -11.08
CA LEU A 134 1.66 16.84 -11.98
C LEU A 134 0.49 15.97 -11.56
N ILE A 135 -0.66 16.27 -12.15
CA ILE A 135 -1.93 15.67 -11.79
C ILE A 135 -2.12 14.41 -12.63
N TYR A 136 -2.33 13.27 -11.97
CA TYR A 136 -2.67 12.04 -12.67
C TYR A 136 -3.99 12.20 -13.44
N SER A 137 -3.94 11.94 -14.75
CA SER A 137 -5.05 12.04 -15.71
C SER A 137 -4.85 11.06 -16.87
N LYS A 138 -5.75 11.05 -17.85
CA LYS A 138 -5.59 10.20 -19.05
C LYS A 138 -4.34 10.53 -19.86
N ASP A 139 -3.97 11.81 -19.89
CA ASP A 139 -2.87 12.32 -20.71
C ASP A 139 -1.54 12.39 -19.95
N THR A 140 -1.60 12.34 -18.61
CA THR A 140 -0.44 12.53 -17.74
C THR A 140 -0.33 11.41 -16.70
N ASP A 141 0.71 10.59 -16.84
CA ASP A 141 1.10 9.56 -15.88
C ASP A 141 2.37 9.99 -15.10
N PRO A 142 2.26 10.41 -13.83
CA PRO A 142 3.40 10.75 -12.97
C PRO A 142 4.50 9.69 -12.94
N CYS A 143 4.16 8.41 -13.09
CA CYS A 143 5.11 7.31 -13.01
C CYS A 143 6.04 7.23 -14.22
N ARG A 144 5.65 7.87 -15.33
CA ARG A 144 6.36 7.84 -16.63
C ARG A 144 7.07 9.15 -16.95
N VAL A 145 6.79 10.22 -16.22
CA VAL A 145 7.42 11.53 -16.46
C VAL A 145 8.84 11.55 -15.89
N SER A 146 9.81 11.84 -16.76
CA SER A 146 11.20 12.02 -16.35
C SER A 146 11.36 13.29 -15.50
N GLY A 147 12.01 13.17 -14.35
CA GLY A 147 12.20 14.29 -13.42
C GLY A 147 10.97 14.66 -12.60
N ALA A 148 9.93 13.82 -12.57
CA ALA A 148 8.82 14.00 -11.64
C ALA A 148 9.29 13.85 -10.19
N VAL A 149 8.88 14.79 -9.33
CA VAL A 149 8.98 14.70 -7.88
C VAL A 149 7.63 14.17 -7.39
N LEU A 150 7.59 12.88 -7.06
CA LEU A 150 6.34 12.19 -6.72
C LEU A 150 5.81 12.61 -5.34
N GLY A 151 4.53 12.93 -5.28
CA GLY A 151 3.80 13.10 -4.03
C GLY A 151 3.40 11.75 -3.43
N ALA A 152 2.86 11.77 -2.21
CA ALA A 152 2.49 10.58 -1.45
C ALA A 152 1.63 9.56 -2.22
N TYR A 153 0.57 10.01 -2.91
CA TYR A 153 -0.32 9.11 -3.66
C TYR A 153 0.39 8.45 -4.84
N ASP A 154 1.23 9.19 -5.54
CA ASP A 154 1.94 8.68 -6.70
C ASP A 154 3.15 7.83 -6.31
N LEU A 155 3.77 8.06 -5.14
CA LEU A 155 4.76 7.16 -4.57
C LEU A 155 4.18 5.75 -4.34
N VAL A 156 2.93 5.67 -3.89
CA VAL A 156 2.22 4.39 -3.74
C VAL A 156 1.82 3.81 -5.10
N MET A 157 1.25 4.64 -5.98
CA MET A 157 0.79 4.18 -7.29
C MET A 157 1.93 3.69 -8.19
N CYS A 158 3.11 4.32 -8.12
CA CYS A 158 4.20 4.04 -9.05
C CYS A 158 5.09 2.87 -8.61
N GLY A 159 5.15 2.54 -7.31
CA GLY A 159 5.81 1.33 -6.80
C GLY A 159 7.24 1.05 -7.26
N LYS A 160 8.02 2.08 -7.68
CA LYS A 160 9.42 1.93 -8.14
C LYS A 160 10.39 1.77 -6.95
N ASP A 161 11.70 1.67 -7.20
CA ASP A 161 12.76 1.35 -6.21
C ASP A 161 12.82 2.25 -4.94
N ASP A 162 12.03 3.33 -4.86
CA ASP A 162 11.82 4.20 -3.68
C ASP A 162 10.31 4.45 -3.37
N GLY A 163 9.43 3.64 -3.94
CA GLY A 163 7.98 3.70 -3.77
C GLY A 163 7.54 3.14 -2.42
N ALA A 164 6.29 3.41 -2.05
CA ALA A 164 5.71 2.90 -0.82
C ALA A 164 4.61 1.88 -1.12
N ASP A 165 4.42 0.90 -0.24
CA ASP A 165 3.34 -0.10 -0.37
C ASP A 165 1.98 0.50 0.02
N ALA A 166 1.97 1.48 0.93
CA ALA A 166 0.76 2.14 1.41
C ALA A 166 0.99 3.63 1.71
N LEU A 167 -0.12 4.34 1.88
CA LEU A 167 -0.17 5.70 2.37
C LEU A 167 -1.20 5.77 3.50
N ILE A 168 -0.87 6.50 4.55
CA ILE A 168 -1.85 6.92 5.55
C ILE A 168 -2.30 8.34 5.18
N ALA A 169 -3.61 8.51 4.99
CA ALA A 169 -4.21 9.79 4.65
C ALA A 169 -5.51 10.01 5.45
N ASP A 170 -5.93 11.28 5.55
CA ASP A 170 -7.24 11.60 6.12
C ASP A 170 -8.34 11.11 5.17
N ALA A 171 -9.36 10.45 5.71
CA ALA A 171 -10.37 9.75 4.92
C ALA A 171 -11.04 10.64 3.85
N PRO A 172 -11.49 11.88 4.14
CA PRO A 172 -12.02 12.79 3.12
C PRO A 172 -11.06 13.04 1.95
N SER A 173 -9.79 13.29 2.23
CA SER A 173 -8.76 13.54 1.21
C SER A 173 -8.47 12.30 0.38
N ALA A 174 -8.47 11.11 1.01
CA ALA A 174 -8.27 9.85 0.33
C ALA A 174 -9.43 9.54 -0.63
N PHE A 175 -10.67 9.62 -0.15
CA PHE A 175 -11.84 9.34 -0.98
C PHE A 175 -11.98 10.33 -2.14
N TYR A 176 -11.77 11.61 -1.89
CA TYR A 176 -11.75 12.62 -2.95
C TYR A 176 -10.72 12.28 -4.03
N GLU A 177 -9.47 11.97 -3.65
CA GLU A 177 -8.41 11.68 -4.62
C GLU A 177 -8.67 10.39 -5.40
N LEU A 178 -9.17 9.33 -4.74
CA LEU A 178 -9.55 8.08 -5.39
C LEU A 178 -10.68 8.30 -6.40
N ASN A 179 -11.76 8.99 -6.01
CA ASN A 179 -12.90 9.29 -6.87
C ASN A 179 -12.49 10.18 -8.05
N ARG A 180 -11.68 11.22 -7.80
CA ARG A 180 -11.14 12.10 -8.83
C ARG A 180 -10.34 11.31 -9.87
N ARG A 181 -9.38 10.48 -9.42
CA ARG A 181 -8.56 9.65 -10.32
C ARG A 181 -9.42 8.70 -11.14
N TYR A 182 -10.39 8.02 -10.52
CA TYR A 182 -11.31 7.16 -11.23
C TYR A 182 -12.17 7.92 -12.25
N ASN A 183 -12.67 9.11 -11.90
CA ASN A 183 -13.47 9.92 -12.81
C ASN A 183 -12.66 10.37 -14.02
N GLU A 184 -11.40 10.74 -13.81
CA GLU A 184 -10.48 11.13 -14.86
C GLU A 184 -10.03 9.95 -15.72
N THR A 185 -9.53 8.85 -15.16
CA THR A 185 -8.86 7.79 -15.95
C THR A 185 -9.73 6.56 -16.20
N LYS A 186 -10.80 6.36 -15.41
CA LYS A 186 -11.56 5.11 -15.31
C LYS A 186 -10.71 3.91 -14.87
N ASP A 187 -9.57 4.17 -14.23
CA ASP A 187 -8.65 3.17 -13.71
C ASP A 187 -8.63 3.21 -12.16
N CYS A 188 -8.66 2.04 -11.52
CA CYS A 188 -8.67 1.86 -10.06
C CYS A 188 -7.34 1.26 -9.59
N ARG A 189 -6.26 2.05 -9.66
CA ARG A 189 -4.91 1.60 -9.24
C ARG A 189 -4.65 1.69 -7.74
N LEU A 190 -5.41 2.54 -7.06
CA LEU A 190 -5.31 2.76 -5.62
C LEU A 190 -6.63 2.33 -4.98
N LEU A 191 -6.55 1.78 -3.78
CA LEU A 191 -7.70 1.36 -3.00
C LEU A 191 -7.53 1.80 -1.54
N ALA A 192 -8.65 2.15 -0.91
CA ALA A 192 -8.68 2.37 0.53
C ALA A 192 -8.75 1.02 1.24
N ALA A 193 -7.90 0.83 2.25
CA ALA A 193 -7.84 -0.38 3.06
C ALA A 193 -7.98 -0.07 4.56
N GLY A 194 -8.74 -0.91 5.26
CA GLY A 194 -8.95 -0.81 6.70
C GLY A 194 -9.99 0.21 7.13
N SER A 195 -10.18 0.28 8.45
CA SER A 195 -11.07 1.24 9.11
C SER A 195 -10.33 2.49 9.54
N GLN A 196 -11.09 3.52 9.91
CA GLN A 196 -10.54 4.69 10.58
C GLN A 196 -9.78 4.26 11.85
N PHE A 197 -8.52 4.67 11.95
CA PHE A 197 -7.62 4.28 13.03
C PHE A 197 -7.42 5.40 14.08
N ALA A 198 -7.69 6.66 13.70
CA ALA A 198 -7.65 7.81 14.59
C ALA A 198 -8.83 8.76 14.26
N PRO A 199 -9.73 9.05 15.22
CA PRO A 199 -10.76 10.05 15.02
C PRO A 199 -10.10 11.44 15.00
N SER A 200 -10.22 12.11 13.87
CA SER A 200 -9.79 13.50 13.67
C SER A 200 -10.90 14.27 12.96
N GLY A 201 -10.90 15.59 13.11
CA GLY A 201 -11.88 16.48 12.47
C GLY A 201 -11.21 17.72 11.89
N PHE A 202 -11.76 18.21 10.79
CA PHE A 202 -11.37 19.50 10.23
C PHE A 202 -12.04 20.63 11.02
N GLY A 203 -11.28 21.68 11.28
CA GLY A 203 -11.76 22.86 12.00
C GLY A 203 -11.20 24.14 11.42
N MET A 204 -11.83 25.26 11.75
CA MET A 204 -11.37 26.59 11.36
C MET A 204 -10.57 27.21 12.52
N GLY A 205 -9.32 27.54 12.25
CA GLY A 205 -8.45 28.21 13.21
C GLY A 205 -8.57 29.73 13.10
N PHE A 206 -8.76 30.40 14.22
CA PHE A 206 -8.75 31.86 14.32
C PHE A 206 -7.61 32.32 15.25
N PRO A 207 -7.09 33.54 15.05
CA PRO A 207 -6.20 34.16 16.04
C PRO A 207 -6.84 34.16 17.42
N LYS A 208 -6.02 33.98 18.46
CA LYS A 208 -6.47 34.07 19.85
C LYS A 208 -7.18 35.42 20.04
N THR A 209 -8.36 35.39 20.67
CA THR A 209 -9.27 36.54 20.88
C THR A 209 -9.86 37.19 19.62
N SER A 210 -9.91 36.47 18.49
CA SER A 210 -10.62 36.98 17.30
C SER A 210 -12.11 37.17 17.60
N PRO A 211 -12.72 38.31 17.20
CA PRO A 211 -14.16 38.52 17.35
C PRO A 211 -15.00 37.61 16.44
N PHE A 212 -14.36 36.87 15.53
CA PHE A 212 -15.05 35.99 14.58
C PHE A 212 -15.28 34.57 15.10
N VAL A 213 -14.68 34.18 16.24
CA VAL A 213 -14.81 32.80 16.75
C VAL A 213 -16.26 32.44 17.02
N ASP A 214 -16.97 33.26 17.79
CA ASP A 214 -18.35 33.00 18.17
C ASP A 214 -19.32 33.05 16.97
N PRO A 215 -19.33 34.11 16.12
CA PRO A 215 -20.28 34.17 15.01
C PRO A 215 -20.03 33.07 13.97
N VAL A 216 -18.78 32.68 13.69
CA VAL A 216 -18.51 31.59 12.75
C VAL A 216 -18.90 30.24 13.37
N SER A 217 -18.63 30.02 14.66
CA SER A 217 -19.04 28.78 15.33
C SER A 217 -20.56 28.59 15.29
N TYR A 218 -21.32 29.66 15.54
CA TYR A 218 -22.78 29.64 15.42
C TYR A 218 -23.24 29.35 13.99
N ALA A 219 -22.64 30.02 12.99
CA ALA A 219 -22.98 29.80 11.59
C ALA A 219 -22.70 28.35 11.13
N VAL A 220 -21.62 27.74 11.60
CA VAL A 220 -21.32 26.31 11.32
C VAL A 220 -22.36 25.41 11.95
N GLN A 221 -22.76 25.67 13.20
CA GLN A 221 -23.78 24.89 13.88
C GLN A 221 -25.15 25.00 13.18
N GLU A 222 -25.50 26.19 12.70
CA GLU A 222 -26.70 26.43 11.91
C GLU A 222 -26.64 25.73 10.54
N ALA A 223 -25.50 25.77 9.85
CA ALA A 223 -25.32 25.05 8.59
C ALA A 223 -25.43 23.52 8.79
N ALA A 224 -24.90 23.00 9.90
CA ALA A 224 -24.99 21.59 10.26
C ALA A 224 -26.43 21.18 10.60
N SER A 225 -27.17 22.00 11.36
CA SER A 225 -28.56 21.69 11.73
C SER A 225 -29.52 21.73 10.53
N ARG A 226 -29.20 22.53 9.51
CA ARG A 226 -29.92 22.59 8.24
C ARG A 226 -29.46 21.56 7.21
N ALA A 227 -28.65 20.57 7.60
CA ALA A 227 -28.08 19.55 6.72
C ALA A 227 -27.22 20.08 5.54
N ARG A 228 -26.87 21.37 5.51
CA ARG A 228 -26.11 21.96 4.40
C ARG A 228 -24.72 21.34 4.25
N VAL A 229 -24.11 20.93 5.35
CA VAL A 229 -22.81 20.25 5.34
C VAL A 229 -22.91 18.86 4.69
N ALA A 230 -24.03 18.16 4.87
CA ALA A 230 -24.25 16.86 4.24
C ALA A 230 -24.48 17.00 2.74
N GLU A 231 -25.27 17.99 2.31
CA GLU A 231 -25.49 18.29 0.89
C GLU A 231 -24.18 18.60 0.16
N LEU A 232 -23.34 19.47 0.73
CA LEU A 232 -22.04 19.83 0.16
C LEU A 232 -21.11 18.61 0.10
N LYS A 233 -21.20 17.70 1.05
CA LYS A 233 -20.43 16.46 1.02
C LYS A 233 -20.81 15.60 -0.18
N GLU A 234 -22.10 15.44 -0.45
CA GLU A 234 -22.59 14.66 -1.60
C GLU A 234 -22.29 15.33 -2.94
N GLU A 235 -22.25 16.66 -2.99
CA GLU A 235 -21.95 17.42 -4.21
C GLU A 235 -20.47 17.32 -4.63
N TYR A 236 -19.55 17.29 -3.66
CA TYR A 236 -18.10 17.43 -3.91
C TYR A 236 -17.25 16.18 -3.63
N MET A 237 -17.81 15.09 -3.08
CA MET A 237 -17.11 13.82 -2.84
C MET A 237 -17.66 12.68 -3.68
#